data_AF-A0A7J2IYQ5-F1
#
_entry.id   AF-A0A7J2IYQ5-F1
#
_cell.length_a   1.000
_cell.length_b   1.000
_cell.length_c   1.000
_cell.angle_alpha   90.00
_cell.angle_beta   90.00
_cell.angle_gamma   90.00
#
_symmetry.space_group_name_H-M   'P 1'
#
loop_
_entity.id
_entity.type
_entity.pdbx_description
1 polymer ?
#
loop_
_entity_poly.entity_id
_entity_poly.type
_entity_poly.pdbx_seq_one_letter_code
_entity_poly.pdbx_strand_id
1 'polypeptide(L)'
;MVWKEFLLALKIVWERALEIVRQVQVNKEMLWILLPLLAAMFLLELYFSRYKKEELGWNSALANSLVLFFVGLNLCSFLYNPDPSKNMLYGFGSIKPELMEEAIKKSAIAFFIVFESVLLMLLDFFHLVSKRFAFGISSGLVLNFIGAISIILVRSDVKIDHITIPAVLLLFAFTVAFFSLLRLIFPSTEESEESEETETKAESK
;
A
#
# COMPACT_ATOMS: atom_id res chain seq x y z
N MET A 1 17.24 21.38 24.76
CA MET A 1 17.98 20.17 24.34
C MET A 1 17.03 19.22 23.59
N VAL A 2 15.93 18.80 24.23
CA VAL A 2 14.85 17.95 23.67
C VAL A 2 14.36 18.36 22.25
N TRP A 3 14.13 19.65 21.99
CA TRP A 3 13.63 20.09 20.68
C TRP A 3 14.61 19.82 19.52
N LYS A 4 15.92 19.93 19.76
CA LYS A 4 16.94 19.67 18.73
C LYS A 4 17.02 18.18 18.40
N GLU A 5 16.93 17.32 19.40
CA GLU A 5 16.91 15.87 19.24
C GLU A 5 15.66 15.40 18.49
N PHE A 6 14.50 15.97 18.83
CA PHE A 6 13.26 15.71 18.12
C PHE A 6 13.34 16.11 16.63
N LEU A 7 13.83 17.32 16.32
CA LEU A 7 14.00 17.77 14.94
C LEU A 7 15.00 16.90 14.17
N LEU A 8 16.07 16.44 14.84
CA LEU A 8 17.03 15.51 14.23
C LEU A 8 16.38 14.17 13.91
N ALA A 9 15.61 13.59 14.83
CA ALA A 9 14.88 12.35 14.61
C ALA A 9 13.88 12.49 13.44
N LEU A 10 13.13 13.60 13.40
CA LEU A 10 12.20 13.89 12.31
C LEU A 10 12.93 13.98 10.96
N LYS A 11 14.10 14.64 10.92
CA LYS A 11 14.93 14.74 9.72
C LYS A 11 15.37 13.36 9.23
N ILE A 12 15.83 12.48 10.13
CA ILE A 12 16.28 11.12 9.78
C ILE A 12 15.12 10.29 9.21
N VAL A 13 13.93 10.37 9.83
CA VAL A 13 12.72 9.70 9.34
C VAL A 13 12.32 10.22 7.96
N TRP A 14 12.37 11.54 7.76
CA TRP A 14 12.10 12.17 6.47
C TRP A 14 13.08 11.74 5.38
N GLU A 15 14.38 11.69 5.71
CA GLU A 15 15.41 11.22 4.77
C GLU A 15 15.17 9.76 4.36
N ARG A 16 14.82 8.87 5.31
CA ARG A 16 14.46 7.48 5.00
C ARG A 16 13.18 7.39 4.17
N ALA A 17 12.17 8.22 4.42
CA ALA A 17 10.95 8.26 3.62
C ALA A 17 11.25 8.67 2.16
N LEU A 18 12.10 9.69 1.97
CA LEU A 18 12.54 10.10 0.63
C LEU A 18 13.42 9.04 -0.05
N GLU A 19 14.27 8.35 0.71
CA GLU A 19 15.08 7.23 0.22
C GLU A 19 14.16 6.15 -0.37
N ILE A 20 13.13 5.71 0.38
CA ILE A 20 12.12 4.73 -0.08
C ILE A 20 11.50 5.18 -1.40
N VAL A 21 10.99 6.41 -1.48
CA VAL A 21 10.33 6.91 -2.70
C VAL A 21 11.30 6.97 -3.89
N ARG A 22 12.57 7.34 -3.66
CA ARG A 22 13.58 7.43 -4.73
C ARG A 22 13.99 6.08 -5.31
N GLN A 23 13.82 4.98 -4.57
CA GLN A 23 14.16 3.63 -5.07
C GLN A 23 13.41 3.26 -6.35
N VAL A 24 12.20 3.81 -6.53
CA VAL A 24 11.40 3.59 -7.73
C VAL A 24 12.11 4.08 -9.00
N GLN A 25 12.96 5.10 -8.88
CA GLN A 25 13.75 5.65 -10.00
C GLN A 25 14.99 4.80 -10.31
N VAL A 26 15.53 4.13 -9.30
CA VAL A 26 16.74 3.31 -9.39
C VAL A 26 16.39 1.91 -9.91
N ASN A 27 15.40 1.27 -9.31
CA ASN A 27 15.05 -0.12 -9.55
C ASN A 27 13.83 -0.25 -10.47
N LYS A 28 14.01 0.13 -11.75
CA LYS A 28 12.91 0.24 -12.72
C LYS A 28 12.11 -1.05 -12.93
N GLU A 29 12.69 -2.21 -12.69
CA GLU A 29 11.98 -3.49 -12.83
C GLU A 29 10.79 -3.63 -11.87
N MET A 30 10.81 -2.97 -10.70
CA MET A 30 9.67 -3.03 -9.77
C MET A 30 8.43 -2.33 -10.34
N LEU A 31 8.59 -1.41 -11.30
CA LEU A 31 7.50 -0.63 -11.89
C LEU A 31 6.43 -1.53 -12.54
N TRP A 32 6.81 -2.70 -13.05
CA TRP A 32 5.88 -3.64 -13.67
C TRP A 32 4.80 -4.15 -12.72
N ILE A 33 5.11 -4.24 -11.43
CA ILE A 33 4.13 -4.62 -10.39
C ILE A 33 3.62 -3.38 -9.65
N LEU A 34 4.49 -2.39 -9.43
CA LEU A 34 4.16 -1.20 -8.66
C LEU A 34 3.16 -0.28 -9.38
N LEU A 35 3.32 -0.04 -10.68
CA LEU A 35 2.43 0.88 -11.42
C LEU A 35 0.97 0.41 -11.47
N PRO A 36 0.66 -0.87 -11.76
CA PRO A 36 -0.71 -1.37 -11.66
C PRO A 36 -1.33 -1.17 -10.27
N LEU A 37 -0.55 -1.40 -9.19
CA LEU A 37 -1.02 -1.17 -7.82
C LEU A 37 -1.32 0.31 -7.55
N LEU A 38 -0.41 1.21 -7.95
CA LEU A 38 -0.61 2.64 -7.77
C LEU A 38 -1.79 3.16 -8.60
N ALA A 39 -1.96 2.65 -9.83
CA ALA A 39 -3.11 2.97 -10.67
C ALA A 39 -4.41 2.46 -10.05
N ALA A 40 -4.45 1.23 -9.54
CA ALA A 40 -5.60 0.68 -8.83
C ALA A 40 -5.96 1.52 -7.61
N MET A 41 -4.97 1.86 -6.77
CA MET A 41 -5.15 2.74 -5.62
C MET A 41 -5.74 4.09 -6.02
N PHE A 42 -5.17 4.75 -7.04
CA PHE A 42 -5.63 6.06 -7.48
C PHE A 42 -7.04 6.03 -8.08
N LEU A 43 -7.31 5.08 -8.98
CA LEU A 43 -8.59 4.97 -9.65
C LEU A 43 -9.71 4.58 -8.68
N LEU A 44 -9.48 3.65 -7.75
CA LEU A 44 -10.47 3.26 -6.75
C LEU A 44 -10.79 4.41 -5.80
N GLU A 45 -9.78 5.14 -5.33
CA GLU A 45 -10.01 6.29 -4.44
C GLU A 45 -10.76 7.42 -5.14
N LEU A 46 -10.43 7.71 -6.41
CA LEU A 46 -11.20 8.69 -7.20
C LEU A 46 -12.63 8.22 -7.47
N TYR A 47 -12.81 6.93 -7.74
CA TYR A 47 -14.13 6.35 -7.96
C TYR A 47 -15.03 6.49 -6.73
N PHE A 48 -14.60 6.03 -5.56
CA PHE A 48 -15.37 6.15 -4.32
C PHE A 48 -15.51 7.60 -3.85
N SER A 49 -14.59 8.49 -4.21
CA SER A 49 -14.77 9.94 -4.01
C SER A 49 -15.94 10.49 -4.81
N ARG A 50 -16.10 10.06 -6.06
CA ARG A 50 -17.17 10.53 -6.96
C ARG A 50 -18.52 9.93 -6.59
N TYR A 51 -18.56 8.63 -6.31
CA TYR A 51 -19.78 7.86 -6.06
C TYR A 51 -19.96 7.55 -4.56
N LYS A 52 -20.20 8.58 -3.74
CA LYS A 52 -20.26 8.47 -2.26
C LYS A 52 -21.31 7.49 -1.73
N LYS A 53 -22.37 7.19 -2.50
CA LYS A 53 -23.40 6.20 -2.12
C LYS A 53 -22.95 4.75 -2.31
N GLU A 54 -21.89 4.52 -3.09
CA GLU A 54 -21.33 3.19 -3.27
C GLU A 54 -20.39 2.87 -2.12
N GLU A 55 -20.65 1.74 -1.46
CA GLU A 55 -19.81 1.24 -0.38
C GLU A 55 -18.94 0.09 -0.89
N LEU A 56 -17.79 -0.10 -0.24
CA LEU A 56 -16.97 -1.29 -0.45
C LEU A 56 -17.82 -2.53 -0.11
N GLY A 57 -18.01 -3.42 -1.08
CA GLY A 57 -18.65 -4.72 -0.87
C GLY A 57 -17.66 -5.81 -0.46
N TRP A 58 -18.18 -6.93 0.06
CA TRP A 58 -17.36 -8.11 0.39
C TRP A 58 -16.57 -8.67 -0.79
N ASN A 59 -17.15 -8.62 -2.01
CA ASN A 59 -16.43 -9.00 -3.22
C ASN A 59 -15.23 -8.09 -3.48
N SER A 60 -15.38 -6.77 -3.28
CA SER A 60 -14.29 -5.81 -3.45
C SER A 60 -13.21 -5.99 -2.39
N ALA A 61 -13.60 -6.24 -1.12
CA ALA A 61 -12.67 -6.55 -0.04
C ALA A 61 -11.83 -7.80 -0.36
N LEU A 62 -12.50 -8.91 -0.72
CA LEU A 62 -11.85 -10.15 -1.14
C LEU A 62 -10.94 -9.95 -2.35
N ALA A 63 -11.38 -9.20 -3.36
CA ALA A 63 -10.58 -8.91 -4.55
C ALA A 63 -9.31 -8.11 -4.20
N ASN A 64 -9.39 -7.13 -3.29
CA ASN A 64 -8.21 -6.41 -2.83
C ASN A 64 -7.23 -7.33 -2.08
N SER A 65 -7.73 -8.26 -1.25
CA SER A 65 -6.88 -9.26 -0.59
C SER A 65 -6.21 -10.21 -1.59
N LEU A 66 -6.90 -10.60 -2.66
CA LEU A 66 -6.32 -11.39 -3.76
C LEU A 66 -5.20 -10.62 -4.49
N VAL A 67 -5.37 -9.32 -4.70
CA VAL A 67 -4.30 -8.46 -5.26
C VAL A 67 -3.07 -8.46 -4.34
N LEU A 68 -3.27 -8.29 -3.03
CA LEU A 68 -2.16 -8.34 -2.07
C LEU A 68 -1.49 -9.73 -2.03
N PHE A 69 -2.27 -10.81 -2.17
CA PHE A 69 -1.73 -12.17 -2.28
C PHE A 69 -0.84 -12.33 -3.52
N PHE A 70 -1.29 -11.83 -4.67
CA PHE A 70 -0.50 -11.82 -5.90
C PHE A 70 0.82 -11.05 -5.72
N VAL A 71 0.80 -9.91 -5.03
CA VAL A 71 2.01 -9.18 -4.66
C VAL A 71 2.92 -10.05 -3.80
N GLY A 72 2.41 -10.67 -2.74
CA GLY A 72 3.18 -11.56 -1.87
C GLY A 72 3.89 -12.69 -2.64
N LEU A 73 3.18 -13.36 -3.55
CA LEU A 73 3.77 -14.38 -4.43
C LEU A 73 4.86 -13.81 -5.34
N ASN A 74 4.66 -12.60 -5.86
CA ASN A 74 5.65 -11.94 -6.69
C ASN A 74 6.93 -11.57 -5.89
N LEU A 75 6.80 -11.18 -4.63
CA LEU A 75 7.94 -10.94 -3.73
C LEU A 75 8.71 -12.24 -3.45
N CYS A 76 8.00 -13.32 -3.14
CA CYS A 76 8.62 -14.64 -2.97
C CYS A 76 9.35 -15.08 -4.24
N SER A 77 8.73 -14.90 -5.40
CA SER A 77 9.35 -15.21 -6.70
C SER A 77 10.58 -14.36 -7.00
N PHE A 78 10.62 -13.10 -6.56
CA PHE A 78 11.80 -12.25 -6.72
C PHE A 78 12.96 -12.70 -5.82
N LEU A 79 12.65 -13.07 -4.58
CA LEU A 79 13.64 -13.54 -3.62
C LEU A 79 14.19 -14.93 -3.97
N TYR A 80 13.35 -15.77 -4.59
CA TYR A 80 13.76 -17.09 -5.05
C TYR A 80 14.55 -17.00 -6.35
N ASN A 81 15.84 -17.32 -6.28
CA ASN A 81 16.68 -17.43 -7.47
C ASN A 81 17.14 -18.87 -7.67
N PRO A 82 16.97 -19.48 -8.87
CA PRO A 82 17.50 -20.80 -9.17
C PRO A 82 19.03 -20.89 -9.04
N ASP A 83 19.75 -19.78 -9.22
CA ASP A 83 21.17 -19.67 -8.90
C ASP A 83 21.36 -19.49 -7.38
N PRO A 84 21.92 -20.48 -6.66
CA PRO A 84 22.10 -20.39 -5.21
C PRO A 84 22.94 -19.19 -4.77
N SER A 85 23.77 -18.63 -5.65
CA SER A 85 24.61 -17.47 -5.31
C SER A 85 23.85 -16.15 -5.23
N LYS A 86 22.63 -16.10 -5.76
CA LYS A 86 21.74 -14.92 -5.84
C LYS A 86 20.43 -15.10 -5.09
N ASN A 87 20.22 -16.27 -4.49
CA ASN A 87 19.02 -16.56 -3.75
C ASN A 87 18.97 -15.72 -2.46
N MET A 88 17.85 -15.05 -2.23
CA MET A 88 17.58 -14.27 -1.02
C MET A 88 16.38 -14.80 -0.25
N LEU A 89 15.72 -15.86 -0.73
CA LEU A 89 14.60 -16.48 -0.03
C LEU A 89 15.12 -17.41 1.07
N TYR A 90 14.99 -16.94 2.32
CA TYR A 90 15.46 -17.65 3.50
C TYR A 90 14.76 -19.00 3.67
N GLY A 91 15.55 -20.05 3.88
CA GLY A 91 15.08 -21.44 4.00
C GLY A 91 15.00 -22.21 2.68
N PHE A 92 15.24 -21.56 1.54
CA PHE A 92 15.06 -22.16 0.20
C PHE A 92 16.35 -22.19 -0.64
N GLY A 93 17.46 -22.63 -0.06
CA GLY A 93 18.75 -22.78 -0.74
C GLY A 93 19.92 -22.25 0.08
N SER A 94 21.10 -22.17 -0.53
CA SER A 94 22.27 -21.54 0.07
C SER A 94 22.15 -20.02 0.00
N ILE A 95 22.47 -19.33 1.08
CA ILE A 95 22.52 -17.86 1.15
C ILE A 95 23.90 -17.48 1.63
N LYS A 96 24.52 -16.48 0.98
CA LYS A 96 25.82 -15.99 1.40
C LYS A 96 25.75 -15.43 2.83
N PRO A 97 26.69 -15.76 3.73
CA PRO A 97 26.64 -15.30 5.13
C PRO A 97 26.47 -13.78 5.27
N GLU A 98 27.11 -12.99 4.40
CA GLU A 98 27.03 -11.53 4.38
C GLU A 98 25.65 -10.97 3.98
N LEU A 99 24.81 -11.75 3.30
CA LEU A 99 23.45 -11.36 2.91
C LEU A 99 22.38 -11.96 3.83
N MET A 100 22.76 -12.79 4.79
CA MET A 100 21.82 -13.57 5.61
C MET A 100 20.83 -12.70 6.37
N GLU A 101 21.30 -11.63 7.01
CA GLU A 101 20.43 -10.73 7.78
C GLU A 101 19.39 -10.06 6.89
N GLU A 102 19.81 -9.57 5.72
CA GLU A 102 18.92 -8.91 4.77
C GLU A 102 17.91 -9.89 4.17
N ALA A 103 18.38 -11.08 3.78
CA ALA A 103 17.55 -12.16 3.26
C ALA A 103 16.44 -12.56 4.25
N ILE A 104 16.77 -12.68 5.54
CA ILE A 104 15.78 -12.97 6.59
C ILE A 104 14.72 -11.87 6.65
N LYS A 105 15.13 -10.60 6.68
CA LYS A 105 14.18 -9.48 6.78
C LYS A 105 13.27 -9.38 5.56
N LYS A 106 13.83 -9.48 4.35
CA LYS A 106 13.05 -9.42 3.10
C LYS A 106 12.12 -10.62 2.95
N SER A 107 12.58 -11.82 3.33
CA SER A 107 11.74 -13.03 3.35
C SER A 107 10.61 -12.92 4.37
N ALA A 108 10.89 -12.36 5.55
CA ALA A 108 9.86 -12.14 6.57
C ALA A 108 8.77 -11.18 6.07
N ILE A 109 9.13 -10.10 5.37
CA ILE A 109 8.14 -9.21 4.72
C ILE A 109 7.32 -9.99 3.70
N ALA A 110 7.95 -10.71 2.77
CA ALA A 110 7.24 -11.45 1.73
C ALA A 110 6.26 -12.49 2.33
N PHE A 111 6.71 -13.28 3.31
CA PHE A 111 5.86 -14.25 3.98
C PHE A 111 4.75 -13.61 4.81
N PHE A 112 5.02 -12.48 5.47
CA PHE A 112 3.99 -11.72 6.18
C PHE A 112 2.89 -11.27 5.22
N ILE A 113 3.24 -10.73 4.04
CA ILE A 113 2.25 -10.31 3.04
C ILE A 113 1.43 -11.49 2.51
N VAL A 114 2.06 -12.63 2.24
CA VAL A 114 1.34 -13.86 1.83
C VAL A 114 0.39 -14.32 2.95
N PHE A 115 0.86 -14.35 4.19
CA PHE A 115 0.06 -14.78 5.33
C PHE A 115 -1.13 -13.82 5.59
N GLU A 116 -0.86 -12.52 5.64
CA GLU A 116 -1.86 -11.47 5.86
C GLU A 116 -2.93 -11.52 4.77
N SER A 117 -2.55 -11.60 3.50
CA SER A 117 -3.51 -11.67 2.39
C SER A 117 -4.38 -12.93 2.43
N VAL A 118 -3.82 -14.10 2.77
CA VAL A 118 -4.61 -15.34 2.95
C VAL A 118 -5.56 -15.20 4.15
N LEU A 119 -5.10 -14.61 5.25
CA LEU A 119 -5.95 -14.36 6.42
C LEU A 119 -7.12 -13.44 6.04
N LEU A 120 -6.87 -12.31 5.38
CA LEU A 120 -7.90 -11.38 4.95
C LEU A 120 -8.87 -12.02 3.96
N MET A 121 -8.38 -12.80 2.99
CA MET A 121 -9.23 -13.57 2.07
C MET A 121 -10.19 -14.49 2.83
N LEU A 122 -9.73 -15.19 3.87
CA LEU A 122 -10.60 -16.06 4.68
C LEU A 122 -11.62 -15.24 5.47
N LEU A 123 -11.20 -14.13 6.09
CA LEU A 123 -12.08 -13.25 6.84
C LEU A 123 -13.18 -12.66 5.94
N ASP A 124 -12.83 -12.24 4.73
CA ASP A 124 -13.73 -11.60 3.77
C ASP A 124 -14.63 -12.61 3.06
N PHE A 125 -14.11 -13.78 2.67
CA PHE A 125 -14.89 -14.83 2.02
C PHE A 125 -15.96 -15.42 2.94
N PHE A 126 -15.62 -15.67 4.21
CA PHE A 126 -16.53 -16.23 5.20
C PHE A 126 -17.26 -15.19 6.05
N HIS A 127 -17.03 -13.90 5.81
CA HIS A 127 -17.64 -12.80 6.55
C HIS A 127 -17.44 -12.91 8.09
N LEU A 128 -16.24 -13.31 8.53
CA LEU A 128 -15.98 -13.70 9.94
C LEU A 128 -15.93 -12.52 10.92
N VAL A 129 -15.87 -11.29 10.41
CA VAL A 129 -15.75 -10.06 11.20
C VAL A 129 -16.79 -9.03 10.76
N SER A 130 -16.99 -7.97 11.55
CA SER A 130 -17.94 -6.91 11.20
C SER A 130 -17.54 -6.19 9.91
N LYS A 131 -18.53 -5.78 9.11
CA LYS A 131 -18.32 -5.02 7.85
C LYS A 131 -17.37 -3.84 8.00
N ARG A 132 -17.56 -3.02 9.05
CA ARG A 132 -16.71 -1.85 9.32
C ARG A 132 -15.24 -2.22 9.49
N PHE A 133 -14.96 -3.33 10.17
CA PHE A 133 -13.60 -3.79 10.39
C PHE A 133 -13.01 -4.38 9.11
N ALA A 134 -13.71 -5.33 8.47
CA ALA A 134 -13.31 -5.93 7.20
C ALA A 134 -13.01 -4.88 6.13
N PHE A 135 -13.96 -3.97 5.88
CA PHE A 135 -13.83 -2.99 4.80
C PHE A 135 -12.78 -1.91 5.09
N GLY A 136 -12.45 -1.67 6.36
CA GLY A 136 -11.35 -0.79 6.73
C GLY A 136 -10.00 -1.40 6.38
N ILE A 137 -9.73 -2.61 6.87
CA ILE A 137 -8.43 -3.27 6.69
C ILE A 137 -8.24 -3.81 5.27
N SER A 138 -9.31 -4.22 4.59
CA SER A 138 -9.30 -4.70 3.19
C SER A 138 -9.62 -3.59 2.17
N SER A 139 -9.52 -2.32 2.58
CA SER A 139 -9.71 -1.19 1.66
C SER A 139 -8.61 -1.13 0.60
N GLY A 140 -8.96 -0.65 -0.60
CA GLY A 140 -8.01 -0.50 -1.70
C GLY A 140 -6.82 0.39 -1.34
N LEU A 141 -7.04 1.49 -0.60
CA LEU A 141 -5.97 2.35 -0.11
C LEU A 141 -4.97 1.62 0.78
N VAL A 142 -5.46 0.90 1.79
CA VAL A 142 -4.61 0.23 2.78
C VAL A 142 -3.82 -0.91 2.12
N LEU A 143 -4.50 -1.81 1.41
CA LEU A 143 -3.84 -2.99 0.84
C LEU A 143 -2.91 -2.63 -0.32
N ASN A 144 -3.28 -1.69 -1.19
CA ASN A 144 -2.36 -1.25 -2.25
C ASN A 144 -1.16 -0.48 -1.69
N PHE A 145 -1.33 0.32 -0.62
CA PHE A 145 -0.20 0.98 0.04
C PHE A 145 0.77 -0.05 0.66
N ILE A 146 0.24 -1.02 1.42
CA ILE A 146 1.05 -2.10 2.01
C ILE A 146 1.79 -2.87 0.91
N GLY A 147 1.09 -3.25 -0.16
CA GLY A 147 1.69 -3.92 -1.32
C GLY A 147 2.80 -3.09 -1.97
N ALA A 148 2.55 -1.80 -2.22
CA ALA A 148 3.51 -0.88 -2.83
C ALA A 148 4.78 -0.73 -1.97
N ILE A 149 4.64 -0.51 -0.66
CA ILE A 149 5.78 -0.39 0.25
C ILE A 149 6.56 -1.71 0.33
N SER A 150 5.89 -2.85 0.45
CA SER A 150 6.54 -4.16 0.47
C SER A 150 7.33 -4.45 -0.82
N ILE A 151 6.79 -4.08 -1.98
CA ILE A 151 7.51 -4.15 -3.26
C ILE A 151 8.79 -3.33 -3.21
N ILE A 152 8.72 -2.08 -2.75
CA ILE A 152 9.89 -1.21 -2.68
C ILE A 152 10.92 -1.80 -1.71
N LEU A 153 10.54 -2.10 -0.47
CA LEU A 153 11.46 -2.57 0.57
C LEU A 153 12.13 -3.91 0.23
N VAL A 154 11.42 -4.83 -0.43
CA VAL A 154 11.98 -6.13 -0.81
C VAL A 154 12.89 -6.02 -2.04
N ARG A 155 12.52 -5.20 -3.02
CA ARG A 155 13.24 -5.09 -4.30
C ARG A 155 14.30 -3.98 -4.34
N SER A 156 14.56 -3.30 -3.22
CA SER A 156 15.55 -2.22 -3.14
C SER A 156 16.60 -2.46 -2.06
N ASP A 157 17.60 -1.59 -2.02
CA ASP A 157 18.68 -1.63 -1.02
C ASP A 157 18.37 -0.75 0.21
N VAL A 158 17.08 -0.46 0.44
CA VAL A 158 16.69 0.35 1.59
C VAL A 158 16.91 -0.49 2.83
N LYS A 159 17.66 0.06 3.78
CA LYS A 159 17.88 -0.61 5.07
C LYS A 159 16.53 -0.83 5.76
N ILE A 160 16.30 -2.05 6.25
CA ILE A 160 15.11 -2.38 7.06
C ILE A 160 15.53 -2.37 8.53
N ASP A 161 15.21 -1.27 9.20
CA ASP A 161 15.57 -0.95 10.58
C ASP A 161 14.42 -0.22 11.32
N HIS A 162 14.64 0.14 12.58
CA HIS A 162 13.66 0.84 13.40
C HIS A 162 13.28 2.25 12.89
N ILE A 163 14.06 2.85 11.99
CA ILE A 163 13.77 4.15 11.35
C ILE A 163 12.79 3.95 10.18
N THR A 164 12.81 2.77 9.57
CA THR A 164 11.99 2.43 8.40
C THR A 164 10.51 2.44 8.74
N ILE A 165 10.13 1.95 9.93
CA ILE A 165 8.73 1.91 10.38
C ILE A 165 8.10 3.32 10.44
N PRO A 166 8.65 4.29 11.20
CA PRO A 166 8.09 5.64 11.22
C PRO A 166 8.16 6.33 9.86
N ALA A 167 9.14 6.01 9.01
CA ALA A 167 9.20 6.54 7.64
C ALA A 167 8.04 6.03 6.77
N VAL A 168 7.71 4.74 6.86
CA VAL A 168 6.54 4.15 6.18
C VAL A 168 5.24 4.75 6.70
N LEU A 169 5.10 4.93 8.02
CA LEU A 169 3.92 5.58 8.61
C LEU A 169 3.76 7.04 8.14
N LEU A 170 4.88 7.76 8.00
CA LEU A 170 4.88 9.12 7.45
C LEU A 170 4.40 9.12 5.99
N LEU A 171 4.88 8.19 5.16
CA LEU A 171 4.42 8.04 3.78
C LEU A 171 2.92 7.68 3.69
N PHE A 172 2.43 6.84 4.61
CA PHE A 172 1.01 6.52 4.70
C PHE A 172 0.19 7.76 5.03
N ALA A 173 0.61 8.54 6.03
CA ALA A 173 -0.04 9.80 6.41
C ALA A 173 -0.08 10.79 5.23
N PHE A 174 1.01 10.93 4.46
CA PHE A 174 1.03 11.74 3.25
C PHE A 174 0.07 11.22 2.17
N THR A 175 -0.04 9.90 2.01
CA THR A 175 -0.95 9.29 1.03
C THR A 175 -2.41 9.57 1.40
N VAL A 176 -2.78 9.40 2.67
CA VAL A 176 -4.12 9.72 3.19
C VAL A 176 -4.41 11.22 3.03
N ALA A 177 -3.46 12.08 3.38
CA ALA A 177 -3.62 13.53 3.24
C ALA A 177 -3.80 13.93 1.76
N PHE A 178 -3.02 13.34 0.85
CA PHE A 178 -3.12 13.56 -0.59
C PHE A 178 -4.51 13.20 -1.13
N PHE A 179 -5.03 12.01 -0.85
CA PHE A 179 -6.37 11.64 -1.29
C PHE A 179 -7.45 12.47 -0.62
N SER A 180 -7.28 12.85 0.64
CA SER A 180 -8.19 13.76 1.33
C SER A 180 -8.27 15.13 0.64
N LEU A 181 -7.15 15.67 0.15
CA LEU A 181 -7.12 16.90 -0.64
C LEU A 181 -7.75 16.73 -2.01
N LEU A 182 -7.52 15.59 -2.69
CA LEU A 182 -8.17 15.32 -3.99
C LEU A 182 -9.69 15.29 -3.88
N ARG A 183 -10.23 14.72 -2.80
CA ARG A 183 -11.68 14.70 -2.53
C ARG A 183 -12.29 16.10 -2.41
N LEU A 184 -11.51 17.12 -2.08
CA LEU A 184 -11.98 18.51 -2.07
C LEU A 184 -12.07 19.13 -3.47
N ILE A 185 -11.32 18.59 -4.43
CA ILE A 185 -11.25 19.12 -5.81
C ILE A 185 -12.28 18.45 -6.71
N PHE A 186 -12.58 17.18 -6.49
CA PHE A 186 -13.54 16.41 -7.30
C PHE A 186 -14.90 16.37 -6.61
N PRO A 187 -15.88 17.21 -7.02
CA PRO A 187 -17.20 17.22 -6.43
C PRO A 187 -17.92 15.89 -6.65
N SER A 188 -18.73 15.49 -5.68
CA SER A 188 -19.57 14.29 -5.80
C SER A 188 -20.75 14.55 -6.73
N THR A 189 -21.23 13.51 -7.40
CA THR A 189 -22.40 13.60 -8.31
C THR A 189 -23.69 14.06 -7.61
N GLU A 190 -23.80 13.89 -6.30
CA GLU A 190 -24.92 14.40 -5.50
C GLU A 190 -24.98 15.93 -5.46
N GLU A 191 -23.82 16.59 -5.32
CA GLU A 191 -23.75 18.05 -5.26
C GLU A 191 -24.14 18.66 -6.61
N SER A 192 -23.86 17.98 -7.72
CA SER A 192 -24.32 18.39 -9.05
C SER A 192 -25.82 18.21 -9.24
N GLU A 193 -26.41 17.07 -8.85
CA GLU A 193 -27.85 16.80 -9.01
C GLU A 193 -28.71 17.75 -8.15
N GLU A 194 -28.29 18.02 -6.91
CA GLU A 194 -28.99 18.95 -6.02
C GLU A 194 -28.88 20.42 -6.51
N SER A 195 -27.74 20.80 -7.11
CA SER A 195 -27.56 22.12 -7.71
C SER A 195 -28.43 22.33 -8.97
N GLU A 196 -28.51 21.34 -9.85
CA GLU A 196 -29.35 21.38 -11.05
C GLU A 196 -30.85 21.43 -10.70
N GLU A 197 -31.30 20.64 -9.72
CA GLU A 197 -32.69 20.72 -9.25
C GLU A 197 -33.04 22.10 -8.67
N THR A 198 -32.09 22.75 -8.01
CA THR A 198 -32.29 24.07 -7.39
C THR A 198 -32.32 25.19 -8.44
N GLU A 199 -31.45 25.14 -9.45
CA GLU A 199 -31.49 26.08 -10.60
C GLU A 199 -32.77 25.92 -11.42
N THR A 200 -33.18 24.68 -11.73
CA THR A 200 -34.41 24.43 -12.50
C THR A 200 -35.66 24.97 -11.78
N LYS A 201 -35.72 24.83 -10.44
CA LYS A 201 -36.80 25.40 -9.62
C LYS A 201 -36.77 26.94 -9.57
N ALA A 202 -35.60 27.56 -9.71
CA ALA A 202 -35.45 29.01 -9.74
C ALA A 202 -35.87 29.62 -11.09
N GLU A 203 -35.60 28.95 -12.22
CA GLU A 203 -36.01 29.39 -13.56
C GLU A 203 -37.52 29.20 -13.83
N SER A 204 -38.18 28.31 -13.10
CA SER A 204 -39.62 28.05 -13.24
C SER A 204 -40.55 29.02 -12.48
N LYS A 205 -40.01 30.04 -11.80
CA LYS A 205 -40.74 31.05 -11.01
C LYS A 205 -40.67 32.42 -11.67
#